data_AF-A0A0C9R5P4-F1
#
_entry.id   AF-A0A0C9R5P4-F1
#
_cell.length_a   1.000
_cell.length_b   1.000
_cell.length_c   1.000
_cell.angle_alpha   90.00
_cell.angle_beta   90.00
_cell.angle_gamma   90.00
#
_symmetry.space_group_name_H-M   'P 1'
#
loop_
_entity.id
_entity.type
_entity.pdbx_description
1 polymer ?
#
loop_
_entity_poly.entity_id
_entity_poly.type
_entity_poly.pdbx_seq_one_letter_code
_entity_poly.pdbx_strand_id
1 'polypeptide(L)'
;MASVASTVVVAPVTSGVVTVATAPNNNSTVVRHTTATIGELGALNSTTTSVQHIAVQKVQPVVAQQTAVVVTTQPQQRVGLSLSLDQVSEAQEMFKNSNKVSRSEKALILGFMAGSRANPCPELGNLITIRLSENKEDIIQPNGVVKQAIVETHFQMNYTTGEWKR
;
A
#
# COMPACT_ATOMS: atom_id res chain seq x y z
N MET A 1 -38.08 -13.60 43.92
CA MET A 1 -37.29 -13.37 45.16
C MET A 1 -35.96 -14.09 44.99
N ALA A 2 -34.85 -13.46 45.40
CA ALA A 2 -33.42 -13.80 45.13
C ALA A 2 -32.90 -13.10 43.85
N SER A 3 -32.33 -11.89 43.88
CA SER A 3 -31.26 -11.27 44.70
C SER A 3 -29.88 -11.38 44.06
N VAL A 4 -29.15 -10.26 44.19
CA VAL A 4 -28.06 -9.71 43.37
C VAL A 4 -26.68 -10.27 43.70
N ALA A 5 -25.73 -10.15 42.76
CA ALA A 5 -24.34 -9.76 43.06
C ALA A 5 -23.61 -9.28 41.79
N SER A 6 -23.48 -7.94 41.66
CA SER A 6 -22.51 -7.29 40.80
C SER A 6 -21.13 -7.33 41.47
N THR A 7 -20.07 -7.57 40.71
CA THR A 7 -18.69 -7.28 41.14
C THR A 7 -18.01 -6.43 40.07
N VAL A 8 -17.63 -5.22 40.48
CA VAL A 8 -16.85 -4.26 39.72
C VAL A 8 -15.44 -4.30 40.32
N VAL A 9 -14.44 -4.65 39.51
CA VAL A 9 -13.03 -4.59 39.93
C VAL A 9 -12.47 -3.25 39.44
N VAL A 10 -12.14 -2.38 40.39
CA VAL A 10 -11.49 -1.08 40.15
C VAL A 10 -9.99 -1.25 40.35
N ALA A 11 -9.18 -0.90 39.35
CA ALA A 11 -7.73 -0.85 39.47
C ALA A 11 -7.27 0.51 40.03
N PRO A 12 -6.25 0.56 40.91
CA PRO A 12 -5.77 1.81 41.50
C PRO A 12 -4.87 2.61 40.54
N VAL A 13 -5.12 3.91 40.48
CA VAL A 13 -4.24 4.94 39.92
C VAL A 13 -3.09 5.22 40.88
N THR A 14 -1.86 5.40 40.35
CA THR A 14 -0.72 5.86 41.15
C THR A 14 -0.13 7.13 40.52
N SER A 15 -0.05 8.18 41.33
CA SER A 15 0.47 9.52 40.99
C SER A 15 1.82 9.78 41.68
N GLY A 16 2.66 10.62 41.07
CA GLY A 16 3.84 11.28 41.66
C GLY A 16 5.18 10.70 41.17
N VAL A 17 6.23 11.44 40.81
CA VAL A 17 6.71 12.76 41.30
C VAL A 17 7.58 13.46 40.25
N VAL A 18 7.60 14.79 40.33
CA VAL A 18 8.41 15.75 39.56
C VAL A 18 9.85 15.84 40.12
N THR A 19 10.86 15.94 39.26
CA THR A 19 12.18 16.49 39.63
C THR A 19 12.74 17.32 38.46
N VAL A 20 13.29 18.49 38.78
CA VAL A 20 13.70 19.57 37.88
C VAL A 20 15.23 19.78 37.96
N ALA A 21 15.80 20.26 36.82
CA ALA A 21 17.13 20.87 36.58
C ALA A 21 18.33 19.89 36.40
N THR A 22 19.31 20.09 35.50
CA THR A 22 19.87 21.32 34.86
C THR A 22 20.57 20.95 33.52
N ALA A 23 20.60 21.87 32.54
CA ALA A 23 21.32 21.78 31.25
C ALA A 23 22.77 22.33 31.35
N PRO A 24 23.57 22.57 30.27
CA PRO A 24 23.60 22.05 28.88
C PRO A 24 25.02 21.56 28.42
N ASN A 25 25.14 20.77 27.34
CA ASN A 25 26.19 21.00 26.33
C ASN A 25 25.88 20.35 24.97
N ASN A 26 26.51 20.91 23.96
CA ASN A 26 26.12 21.12 22.58
C ASN A 26 26.86 20.15 21.65
N ASN A 27 26.15 19.47 20.75
CA ASN A 27 26.71 19.15 19.43
C ASN A 27 25.59 19.02 18.39
N SER A 28 25.57 19.98 17.46
CA SER A 28 24.61 20.07 16.38
C SER A 28 25.10 19.25 15.17
N THR A 29 24.22 18.45 14.59
CA THR A 29 24.40 18.00 13.20
C THR A 29 23.13 18.32 12.42
N VAL A 30 23.36 19.03 11.33
CA VAL A 30 22.44 19.87 10.57
C VAL A 30 21.47 19.03 9.72
N VAL A 31 20.17 19.30 9.89
CA VAL A 31 19.09 18.85 9.01
C VAL A 31 19.03 19.83 7.83
N ARG A 32 19.17 19.34 6.59
CA ARG A 32 18.92 20.14 5.38
C ARG A 32 17.55 19.82 4.82
N HIS A 33 16.72 20.84 4.77
CA HIS A 33 15.42 20.86 4.12
C HIS A 33 15.57 21.87 2.99
N THR A 34 15.53 21.41 1.74
CA THR A 34 15.57 22.27 0.56
C THR A 34 14.20 22.23 -0.11
N THR A 35 13.48 23.33 0.06
CA THR A 35 12.37 23.79 -0.77
C THR A 35 12.82 23.91 -2.22
N ALA A 36 12.09 23.29 -3.14
CA ALA A 36 12.23 23.52 -4.57
C ALA A 36 11.07 24.41 -5.05
N THR A 37 11.40 25.64 -5.48
CA THR A 37 10.54 26.54 -6.26
C THR A 37 11.21 26.81 -7.60
N ILE A 38 10.35 26.98 -8.60
CA ILE A 38 10.49 26.85 -10.05
C ILE A 38 11.27 28.01 -10.68
N GLY A 39 12.08 27.73 -11.72
CA GLY A 39 12.59 28.77 -12.62
C GLY A 39 13.68 28.34 -13.63
N GLU A 40 13.26 28.24 -14.90
CA GLU A 40 13.97 28.68 -16.10
C GLU A 40 14.94 27.76 -16.88
N LEU A 41 14.85 27.97 -18.20
CA LEU A 41 15.34 27.20 -19.35
C LEU A 41 16.84 27.36 -19.60
N GLY A 42 17.47 26.33 -20.20
CA GLY A 42 18.77 26.50 -20.86
C GLY A 42 19.42 25.19 -21.27
N ALA A 43 19.29 24.84 -22.55
CA ALA A 43 20.17 23.87 -23.20
C ALA A 43 21.64 24.34 -23.13
N LEU A 44 22.61 23.42 -23.22
CA LEU A 44 23.83 23.51 -24.03
C LEU A 44 24.83 22.38 -23.68
N ASN A 45 25.06 21.54 -24.69
CA ASN A 45 26.36 21.11 -25.21
C ASN A 45 27.40 20.39 -24.32
N SER A 46 27.61 19.12 -24.71
CA SER A 46 28.90 18.50 -25.07
C SER A 46 30.15 18.85 -24.26
N THR A 47 30.76 17.83 -23.64
CA THR A 47 32.21 17.81 -23.42
C THR A 47 32.78 16.45 -23.76
N THR A 48 33.52 16.50 -24.85
CA THR A 48 34.51 15.58 -25.41
C THR A 48 35.60 15.23 -24.39
N THR A 49 36.03 13.96 -24.36
CA THR A 49 37.40 13.62 -23.96
C THR A 49 37.91 12.49 -24.87
N SER A 50 38.78 12.89 -25.79
CA SER A 50 39.68 12.07 -26.61
C SER A 50 40.98 11.84 -25.79
N VAL A 51 41.94 10.93 -26.02
CA VAL A 51 42.49 10.18 -27.16
C VAL A 51 43.30 9.02 -26.53
N GLN A 52 43.38 7.82 -27.14
CA GLN A 52 44.66 7.07 -27.19
C GLN A 52 44.71 5.99 -28.30
N HIS A 53 45.55 6.31 -29.29
CA HIS A 53 46.42 5.51 -30.17
C HIS A 53 45.93 4.35 -31.07
N ILE A 54 46.67 4.22 -32.15
CA ILE A 54 46.35 3.70 -33.49
C ILE A 54 46.97 2.32 -33.71
N ALA A 55 46.26 1.42 -34.39
CA ALA A 55 46.86 0.41 -35.26
C ALA A 55 45.93 0.11 -36.46
N VAL A 56 46.49 0.27 -37.66
CA VAL A 56 45.83 0.13 -38.97
C VAL A 56 45.75 -1.34 -39.36
N GLN A 57 44.55 -1.88 -39.62
CA GLN A 57 44.38 -3.19 -40.26
C GLN A 57 43.41 -3.07 -41.46
N LYS A 58 43.84 -3.69 -42.56
CA LYS A 58 43.31 -3.63 -43.93
C LYS A 58 41.80 -3.91 -44.09
N VAL A 59 41.24 -3.16 -45.04
CA VAL A 59 40.02 -3.32 -45.85
C VAL A 59 39.58 -4.75 -46.17
N GLN A 60 38.29 -5.02 -45.96
CA GLN A 60 37.49 -6.01 -46.71
C GLN A 60 36.03 -5.50 -46.79
N PRO A 61 35.42 -5.34 -47.98
CA PRO A 61 34.00 -5.06 -48.10
C PRO A 61 33.21 -6.38 -48.02
N VAL A 62 32.47 -6.58 -46.94
CA VAL A 62 31.44 -7.63 -46.87
C VAL A 62 30.08 -7.02 -47.18
N VAL A 63 29.50 -7.53 -48.25
CA VAL A 63 28.15 -7.26 -48.75
C VAL A 63 27.13 -7.46 -47.63
N ALA A 64 26.37 -6.42 -47.32
CA ALA A 64 25.26 -6.47 -46.37
C ALA A 64 24.11 -7.31 -46.97
N GLN A 65 24.05 -8.58 -46.62
CA GLN A 65 22.81 -9.36 -46.75
C GLN A 65 21.89 -8.94 -45.61
N GLN A 66 20.90 -8.10 -45.94
CA GLN A 66 19.79 -7.77 -45.05
C GLN A 66 18.91 -9.02 -44.92
N THR A 67 19.18 -9.83 -43.91
CA THR A 67 18.20 -10.81 -43.43
C THR A 67 17.17 -10.04 -42.61
N ALA A 68 16.00 -9.82 -43.19
CA ALA A 68 14.86 -9.27 -42.48
C ALA A 68 14.46 -10.25 -41.36
N VAL A 69 14.86 -9.96 -40.13
CA VAL A 69 14.32 -10.61 -38.93
C VAL A 69 12.90 -10.09 -38.74
N VAL A 70 11.93 -10.87 -39.22
CA VAL A 70 10.52 -10.68 -38.91
C VAL A 70 10.36 -10.95 -37.42
N VAL A 71 10.39 -9.89 -36.61
CA VAL A 71 10.02 -9.95 -35.20
C VAL A 71 8.52 -10.23 -35.16
N THR A 72 8.18 -11.51 -35.06
CA THR A 72 6.82 -11.91 -34.69
C THR A 72 6.60 -11.40 -33.26
N THR A 73 5.85 -10.32 -33.12
CA THR A 73 5.28 -9.92 -31.83
C THR A 73 4.26 -10.99 -31.45
N GLN A 74 4.74 -12.12 -30.94
CA GLN A 74 3.90 -13.02 -30.16
C GLN A 74 3.34 -12.17 -29.02
N PRO A 75 2.01 -12.07 -28.86
CA PRO A 75 1.44 -11.57 -27.63
C PRO A 75 1.87 -12.56 -26.55
N GLN A 76 2.97 -12.23 -25.87
CA GLN A 76 3.37 -12.85 -24.63
C GLN A 76 2.20 -12.59 -23.70
N GLN A 77 1.32 -13.57 -23.59
CA GLN A 77 0.26 -13.62 -22.62
C GLN A 77 0.96 -13.66 -21.27
N ARG A 78 1.38 -12.49 -20.76
CA ARG A 78 1.36 -12.31 -19.33
C ARG A 78 -0.05 -12.68 -18.96
N VAL A 79 -0.21 -13.80 -18.26
CA VAL A 79 -1.43 -14.11 -17.53
C VAL A 79 -1.49 -13.06 -16.43
N GLY A 80 -1.80 -11.83 -16.85
CA GLY A 80 -1.89 -10.66 -16.01
C GLY A 80 -3.15 -10.83 -15.22
N LEU A 81 -3.03 -10.60 -13.92
CA LEU A 81 -4.17 -10.43 -13.04
C LEU A 81 -5.10 -9.38 -13.68
N SER A 82 -6.23 -9.83 -14.23
CA SER A 82 -7.24 -8.99 -14.84
C SER A 82 -8.52 -9.09 -14.04
N LEU A 83 -9.21 -7.95 -13.91
CA LEU A 83 -10.50 -7.86 -13.23
C LEU A 83 -11.59 -7.76 -14.30
N SER A 84 -12.72 -8.43 -14.07
CA SER A 84 -13.93 -8.17 -14.85
C SER A 84 -14.47 -6.77 -14.54
N LEU A 85 -15.30 -6.23 -15.44
CA LEU A 85 -15.92 -4.92 -15.22
C LEU A 85 -16.74 -4.88 -13.92
N ASP A 86 -17.45 -5.97 -13.60
CA ASP A 86 -18.23 -6.11 -12.37
C ASP A 86 -17.34 -6.06 -11.14
N GLN A 87 -16.20 -6.77 -11.16
CA GLN A 87 -15.22 -6.74 -10.06
C GLN A 87 -14.59 -5.36 -9.89
N VAL A 88 -14.34 -4.63 -10.98
CA VAL A 88 -13.84 -3.25 -10.92
C VAL A 88 -14.87 -2.33 -10.26
N SER A 89 -16.14 -2.42 -10.68
CA SER A 89 -17.21 -1.61 -10.09
C SER A 89 -17.38 -1.91 -8.60
N GLU A 90 -17.40 -3.19 -8.24
CA GLU A 90 -17.56 -3.61 -6.85
C GLU A 90 -16.37 -3.19 -5.97
N ALA A 91 -15.14 -3.34 -6.47
CA ALA A 91 -13.94 -2.83 -5.81
C ALA A 91 -13.99 -1.30 -5.66
N GLN A 92 -14.46 -0.58 -6.67
CA GLN A 92 -14.59 0.88 -6.62
C GLN A 92 -15.61 1.30 -5.55
N GLU A 93 -16.76 0.62 -5.46
CA GLU A 93 -17.75 0.88 -4.41
C GLU A 93 -17.21 0.59 -3.02
N MET A 94 -16.49 -0.54 -2.86
CA MET A 94 -15.80 -0.86 -1.61
C MET A 94 -14.85 0.26 -1.21
N PHE A 95 -14.00 0.71 -2.13
CA PHE A 95 -12.96 1.70 -1.84
C PHE A 95 -13.51 3.12 -1.66
N LYS A 96 -14.64 3.43 -2.29
CA LYS A 96 -15.31 4.72 -2.14
C LYS A 96 -15.93 4.88 -0.75
N ASN A 97 -16.53 3.82 -0.21
CA ASN A 97 -17.16 3.82 1.11
C ASN A 97 -16.19 3.44 2.24
N SER A 98 -15.02 2.91 1.90
CA SER A 98 -14.00 2.54 2.88
C SER A 98 -13.29 3.75 3.49
N ASN A 99 -13.07 3.73 4.80
CA ASN A 99 -12.25 4.72 5.51
C ASN A 99 -11.05 4.12 6.26
N LYS A 100 -10.91 2.79 6.26
CA LYS A 100 -9.80 2.07 6.91
C LYS A 100 -8.90 1.28 5.96
N VAL A 101 -9.15 1.32 4.64
CA VAL A 101 -8.33 0.57 3.67
C VAL A 101 -7.16 1.39 3.16
N SER A 102 -5.95 0.97 3.50
CA SER A 102 -4.68 1.52 3.04
C SER A 102 -4.36 1.15 1.59
N ARG A 103 -3.37 1.81 1.00
CA ARG A 103 -2.94 1.54 -0.39
C ARG A 103 -2.47 0.09 -0.59
N SER A 104 -1.73 -0.46 0.36
CA SER A 104 -1.27 -1.85 0.35
C SER A 104 -2.43 -2.84 0.44
N GLU A 105 -3.45 -2.55 1.26
CA GLU A 105 -4.63 -3.40 1.39
C GLU A 105 -5.51 -3.34 0.14
N LYS A 106 -5.68 -2.17 -0.49
CA LYS A 106 -6.39 -2.06 -1.78
C LYS A 106 -5.71 -2.92 -2.85
N ALA A 107 -4.38 -2.87 -2.92
CA ALA A 107 -3.62 -3.71 -3.85
C ALA A 107 -3.80 -5.20 -3.55
N LEU A 108 -3.90 -5.57 -2.27
CA LEU A 108 -4.14 -6.95 -1.85
C LEU A 108 -5.53 -7.45 -2.26
N ILE A 109 -6.58 -6.65 -2.00
CA ILE A 109 -7.95 -6.95 -2.39
C ILE A 109 -8.05 -7.08 -3.92
N LEU A 110 -7.50 -6.13 -4.67
CA LEU A 110 -7.49 -6.17 -6.14
C LEU A 110 -6.74 -7.40 -6.67
N GLY A 111 -5.58 -7.71 -6.09
CA GLY A 111 -4.82 -8.91 -6.44
C GLY A 111 -5.64 -10.17 -6.21
N PHE A 112 -6.33 -10.28 -5.07
CA PHE A 112 -7.17 -11.43 -4.75
C PHE A 112 -8.37 -11.56 -5.70
N MET A 113 -9.10 -10.46 -5.95
CA MET A 113 -10.23 -10.43 -6.88
C MET A 113 -9.81 -10.81 -8.30
N ALA A 114 -8.60 -10.41 -8.71
CA ALA A 114 -8.02 -10.76 -10.01
C ALA A 114 -7.48 -12.20 -10.08
N GLY A 115 -7.67 -13.00 -9.03
CA GLY A 115 -7.31 -14.41 -8.99
C GLY A 115 -5.94 -14.71 -8.36
N SER A 116 -5.25 -13.73 -7.78
CA SER A 116 -4.01 -14.01 -7.04
C SER A 116 -4.30 -14.78 -5.76
N ARG A 117 -3.84 -16.02 -5.71
CA ARG A 117 -3.96 -16.92 -4.54
C ARG A 117 -2.66 -17.07 -3.75
N ALA A 118 -1.62 -16.34 -4.12
CA ALA A 118 -0.40 -16.29 -3.33
C ALA A 118 -0.67 -15.51 -2.03
N ASN A 119 -0.70 -16.20 -0.89
CA ASN A 119 -0.86 -15.57 0.41
C ASN A 119 0.45 -14.86 0.80
N PRO A 120 0.50 -13.51 0.86
CA PRO A 120 1.72 -12.80 1.24
C PRO A 120 2.03 -12.92 2.74
N CYS A 121 1.06 -13.34 3.56
CA CYS A 121 1.19 -13.43 5.01
C CYS A 121 0.82 -14.84 5.51
N PRO A 122 1.63 -15.88 5.19
CA PRO A 122 1.33 -17.26 5.61
C PRO A 122 1.24 -17.41 7.13
N GLU A 123 2.01 -16.61 7.89
CA GLU A 123 2.00 -16.57 9.35
C GLU A 123 0.64 -16.14 9.94
N LEU A 124 -0.15 -15.35 9.21
CA LEU A 124 -1.47 -14.89 9.64
C LEU A 124 -2.60 -15.88 9.28
N GLY A 125 -2.24 -17.00 8.66
CA GLY A 125 -3.18 -18.01 8.19
C GLY A 125 -3.75 -17.71 6.80
N ASN A 126 -4.61 -18.62 6.31
CA ASN A 126 -5.17 -18.56 4.96
C ASN A 126 -6.42 -17.67 4.85
N LEU A 127 -7.00 -17.24 5.97
CA LEU A 127 -8.14 -16.34 5.99
C LEU A 127 -7.66 -14.94 6.40
N ILE A 128 -7.66 -14.01 5.47
CA ILE A 128 -7.28 -12.63 5.74
C ILE A 128 -8.53 -11.77 5.83
N THR A 129 -8.62 -10.98 6.90
CA THR A 129 -9.71 -10.03 7.14
C THR A 129 -9.17 -8.61 7.13
N ILE A 130 -9.74 -7.74 6.30
CA ILE A 130 -9.39 -6.32 6.17
C ILE A 130 -10.61 -5.49 6.57
N ARG A 131 -10.44 -4.56 7.51
CA ARG A 131 -11.50 -3.62 7.87
C ARG A 131 -11.65 -2.57 6.77
N LEU A 132 -12.83 -2.49 6.16
CA LEU A 132 -13.13 -1.53 5.11
C LEU A 132 -13.49 -0.16 5.70
N SER A 133 -14.40 -0.13 6.65
CA SER A 133 -14.88 1.11 7.27
C SER A 133 -15.18 0.90 8.74
N GLU A 134 -15.09 2.00 9.48
CA GLU A 134 -15.50 2.09 10.87
C GLU A 134 -16.23 3.42 11.03
N ASN A 135 -17.48 3.37 11.49
CA ASN A 135 -18.36 4.51 11.64
C ASN A 135 -19.02 4.46 13.01
N LYS A 136 -19.31 5.64 13.57
CA LYS A 136 -20.07 5.77 14.82
C LYS A 136 -21.51 6.10 14.47
N GLU A 137 -22.44 5.24 14.85
CA GLU A 137 -23.87 5.44 14.65
C GLU A 137 -24.58 5.59 15.99
N ASP A 138 -25.53 6.52 16.02
CA ASP A 138 -26.36 6.77 17.18
C ASP A 138 -27.61 5.88 17.13
N ILE A 139 -27.63 4.85 17.98
CA ILE A 139 -28.75 3.92 18.09
C ILE A 139 -29.74 4.44 19.14
N ILE A 140 -30.97 4.68 18.69
CA ILE A 140 -32.08 5.03 19.57
C ILE A 140 -32.59 3.74 20.21
N GLN A 141 -32.37 3.59 21.51
CA GLN A 141 -32.90 2.47 22.28
C GLN A 141 -34.40 2.64 22.54
N PRO A 142 -35.15 1.56 22.84
CA PRO A 142 -36.60 1.62 23.08
C PRO A 142 -37.01 2.50 24.28
N ASN A 143 -36.07 2.86 25.15
CA ASN A 143 -36.25 3.81 26.25
C ASN A 143 -36.02 5.28 25.84
N GLY A 144 -35.80 5.58 24.56
CA GLY A 144 -35.53 6.92 24.04
C GLY A 144 -34.08 7.41 24.25
N VAL A 145 -33.21 6.61 24.86
CA VAL A 145 -31.81 6.97 25.08
C VAL A 145 -31.00 6.71 23.81
N VAL A 146 -30.29 7.74 23.35
CA VAL A 146 -29.33 7.62 22.24
C VAL A 146 -28.03 7.00 22.76
N LYS A 147 -27.60 5.90 22.15
CA LYS A 147 -26.30 5.26 22.42
C LYS A 147 -25.47 5.22 21.16
N GLN A 148 -24.25 5.73 21.25
CA GLN A 148 -23.28 5.61 20.17
C GLN A 148 -22.77 4.16 20.09
N ALA A 149 -22.93 3.53 18.93
CA ALA A 149 -22.38 2.23 18.57
C ALA A 149 -21.36 2.40 17.46
N ILE A 150 -20.38 1.49 17.40
CA ILE A 150 -19.40 1.44 16.31
C ILE A 150 -19.87 0.36 15.33
N VAL A 151 -20.03 0.74 14.07
CA VAL A 151 -20.37 -0.14 12.96
C VAL A 151 -19.14 -0.33 12.10
N GLU A 152 -18.75 -1.59 11.90
CA GLU A 152 -17.56 -1.96 11.14
C GLU A 152 -17.95 -2.82 9.92
N THR A 153 -17.37 -2.51 8.76
CA THR A 153 -17.51 -3.33 7.54
C THR A 153 -16.18 -4.01 7.26
N HIS A 154 -16.20 -5.28 6.85
CA HIS A 154 -14.99 -6.09 6.68
C HIS A 154 -14.97 -6.83 5.35
N PHE A 155 -13.81 -6.88 4.70
CA PHE A 155 -13.55 -7.75 3.57
C PHE A 155 -12.78 -8.97 4.06
N GLN A 156 -13.30 -10.17 3.79
CA GLN A 156 -12.65 -11.43 4.13
C GLN A 156 -12.29 -12.16 2.85
N MET A 157 -11.08 -12.70 2.78
CA MET A 157 -10.62 -13.48 1.65
C MET A 157 -9.90 -14.74 2.12
N ASN A 158 -10.29 -15.87 1.54
CA ASN A 158 -9.76 -17.18 1.86
C ASN A 158 -8.79 -17.62 0.76
N TYR A 159 -7.49 -17.68 1.06
CA TYR A 159 -6.45 -18.11 0.13
C TYR A 159 -6.48 -19.62 -0.18
N THR A 160 -7.14 -20.44 0.64
CA THR A 160 -7.33 -21.88 0.37
C THR A 160 -8.45 -22.12 -0.64
N THR A 161 -9.63 -21.53 -0.43
CA THR A 161 -10.79 -21.74 -1.32
C THR A 161 -10.84 -20.74 -2.48
N GLY A 162 -10.32 -19.54 -2.27
CA GLY A 162 -10.45 -18.43 -3.19
C GLY A 162 -11.68 -17.57 -3.04
N GLU A 163 -12.50 -17.88 -2.06
CA GLU A 163 -13.74 -17.17 -1.82
C GLU A 163 -13.47 -15.89 -1.03
N TRP A 164 -14.24 -14.85 -1.31
CA TRP A 164 -14.22 -13.61 -0.56
C TRP A 164 -15.65 -13.18 -0.17
N LYS A 165 -15.76 -12.39 0.90
CA LYS A 165 -17.01 -11.84 1.44
C LYS A 165 -16.81 -10.39 1.90
N ARG A 166 -17.87 -9.61 1.87
CA ARG A 166 -17.95 -8.21 2.34
C ARG A 166 -19.11 -8.03 3.30
#